data_AF-A0A914LA71-F1
#
_entry.id   AF-A0A914LA71-F1
#
_cell.length_a   1.000
_cell.length_b   1.000
_cell.length_c   1.000
_cell.angle_alpha   90.00
_cell.angle_beta   90.00
_cell.angle_gamma   90.00
#
_symmetry.space_group_name_H-M   'P 1'
#
loop_
_entity.id
_entity.type
_entity.pdbx_description
1 polymer ?
#
loop_
_entity_poly.entity_id
_entity_poly.type
_entity_poly.pdbx_seq_one_letter_code
_entity_poly.pdbx_strand_id
1 'polypeptide(L)'
;MCKLNGRYLNENNENNFVEYNNAKMSDLTLHMNKVSVRFNGYKAWIKISGAYRNTQCGLCGHYDDATNDENEMIMANNEFTSNLAQFHRSYSLSNSHDSYDQMCNEQQLDRFYEENKNKFGYSNTEEMIEEEGKGMMEGNKNKKI
;
A
#
# COMPACT_ATOMS: atom_id res chain seq x y z
N MET A 1 21.94 -14.61 -0.34
CA MET A 1 21.62 -16.03 -0.57
C MET A 1 20.11 -16.18 -0.61
N CYS A 2 19.53 -16.64 -1.73
CA CYS A 2 18.09 -16.87 -1.86
C CYS A 2 17.68 -18.20 -1.22
N LYS A 3 16.45 -18.25 -0.69
CA LYS A 3 15.82 -19.46 -0.15
C LYS A 3 14.41 -19.64 -0.71
N LEU A 4 14.01 -20.88 -0.97
CA LEU A 4 12.68 -21.28 -1.39
C LEU A 4 12.23 -22.40 -0.47
N ASN A 5 11.09 -22.21 0.20
CA ASN A 5 10.58 -23.15 1.20
C ASN A 5 11.63 -23.53 2.27
N GLY A 6 12.39 -22.53 2.73
CA GLY A 6 13.44 -22.69 3.76
C GLY A 6 14.75 -23.31 3.26
N ARG A 7 14.85 -23.76 2.01
CA ARG A 7 16.05 -24.37 1.43
C ARG A 7 16.80 -23.36 0.58
N TYR A 8 18.14 -23.42 0.62
CA TYR A 8 18.97 -22.58 -0.25
C TYR A 8 18.88 -23.05 -1.70
N LEU A 9 18.80 -22.09 -2.60
CA LEU A 9 18.80 -22.34 -4.04
C LEU A 9 20.24 -22.67 -4.46
N ASN A 10 20.43 -23.81 -5.11
CA ASN A 10 21.70 -24.22 -5.67
C ASN A 10 21.65 -23.99 -7.19
N GLU A 11 22.76 -23.54 -7.79
CA GLU A 11 22.87 -23.22 -9.23
C GLU A 11 22.39 -24.35 -10.17
N ASN A 12 22.39 -25.60 -9.71
CA ASN A 12 22.04 -26.78 -10.51
C ASN A 12 20.57 -27.24 -10.43
N ASN A 13 19.76 -26.70 -9.51
CA ASN A 13 18.41 -27.24 -9.24
C ASN A 13 17.26 -26.40 -9.82
N GLU A 14 17.50 -25.20 -10.38
CA GLU A 14 16.46 -24.17 -10.41
C GLU A 14 16.39 -23.27 -11.65
N ASN A 15 16.84 -23.75 -12.81
CA ASN A 15 16.84 -22.95 -14.04
C ASN A 15 15.47 -22.39 -14.48
N ASN A 16 14.35 -22.83 -13.90
CA ASN A 16 13.01 -22.40 -14.31
C ASN A 16 12.32 -21.43 -13.33
N PHE A 17 12.79 -21.29 -12.08
CA PHE A 17 12.10 -20.47 -11.07
C PHE A 17 12.76 -19.11 -10.85
N VAL A 18 14.07 -19.00 -11.03
CA VAL A 18 14.81 -17.76 -10.79
C VAL A 18 15.50 -17.31 -12.07
N GLU A 19 15.20 -16.09 -12.50
CA GLU A 19 15.86 -15.40 -13.59
C GLU A 19 16.68 -14.24 -13.01
N TYR A 20 17.94 -14.11 -13.42
CA TYR A 20 18.77 -12.96 -13.07
C TYR A 20 18.74 -11.94 -14.21
N ASN A 21 18.20 -10.75 -13.93
CA ASN A 21 18.05 -9.67 -14.91
C ASN A 21 19.34 -8.89 -15.15
N ASN A 22 20.42 -9.19 -14.40
CA ASN A 22 21.73 -8.58 -14.58
C ASN A 22 22.87 -9.53 -14.17
N ALA A 23 24.09 -9.25 -14.67
CA ALA A 23 25.29 -10.05 -14.39
C ALA A 23 25.75 -10.00 -12.92
N LYS A 24 25.32 -9.00 -12.15
CA LYS A 24 25.63 -8.87 -10.72
C LYS A 24 24.67 -9.68 -9.83
N MET A 25 23.67 -10.33 -10.42
CA MET A 25 22.65 -11.12 -9.74
C MET A 25 21.89 -10.33 -8.64
N SER A 26 21.88 -9.00 -8.74
CA SER A 26 21.22 -8.10 -7.76
C SER A 26 19.79 -7.75 -8.15
N ASP A 27 19.39 -8.13 -9.35
CA ASP A 27 18.05 -7.96 -9.90
C ASP A 27 17.59 -9.33 -10.36
N LEU A 28 16.55 -9.85 -9.72
CA LEU A 28 16.07 -11.21 -9.92
C LEU A 28 14.57 -11.22 -10.12
N THR A 29 14.09 -12.13 -10.98
CA THR A 29 12.68 -12.43 -11.18
C THR A 29 12.41 -13.86 -10.72
N LEU A 30 11.52 -14.02 -9.75
CA LEU A 30 10.96 -15.30 -9.34
C LEU A 30 9.73 -15.58 -10.19
N HIS A 31 9.77 -16.67 -10.95
CA HIS A 31 8.65 -17.16 -11.76
C HIS A 31 7.92 -18.27 -11.02
N MET A 32 6.71 -17.99 -10.54
CA MET A 32 5.80 -18.99 -10.01
C MET A 32 4.63 -19.16 -10.98
N ASN A 33 3.82 -20.21 -10.81
CA ASN A 33 2.76 -20.58 -11.76
C ASN A 33 1.84 -19.40 -12.16
N LYS A 34 1.31 -18.67 -11.17
CA LYS A 34 0.34 -17.58 -11.38
C LYS A 34 0.82 -16.23 -10.86
N VAL A 35 2.07 -16.14 -10.41
CA VAL A 35 2.66 -14.94 -9.82
C VAL A 35 4.12 -14.87 -10.26
N SER A 36 4.57 -13.70 -10.69
CA SER A 36 5.99 -13.41 -10.89
C SER A 36 6.37 -12.20 -10.04
N VAL A 37 7.50 -12.29 -9.36
CA VAL A 37 8.02 -11.19 -8.53
C VAL A 37 9.42 -10.84 -9.00
N ARG A 38 9.61 -9.61 -9.48
CA ARG A 38 10.94 -9.05 -9.72
C ARG A 38 11.35 -8.20 -8.53
N PHE A 39 12.59 -8.34 -8.07
CA PHE A 39 13.13 -7.54 -7.00
C PHE A 39 14.59 -7.15 -7.28
N ASN A 40 14.92 -5.88 -7.07
CA ASN A 40 16.26 -5.35 -7.33
C ASN A 40 17.01 -4.86 -6.08
N GLY A 41 16.55 -5.26 -4.89
CA GLY A 41 17.09 -4.76 -3.61
C GLY A 41 16.38 -3.52 -3.07
N TYR A 42 15.54 -2.86 -3.87
CA TYR A 42 14.80 -1.66 -3.46
C TYR A 42 13.34 -1.67 -3.91
N LYS A 43 13.08 -1.97 -5.19
CA LYS A 43 11.74 -2.06 -5.77
C LYS A 43 11.35 -3.50 -6.00
N ALA A 44 10.09 -3.81 -5.71
CA ALA A 44 9.43 -5.04 -6.11
C ALA A 44 8.41 -4.74 -7.22
N TRP A 45 8.39 -5.58 -8.25
CA TRP A 45 7.34 -5.61 -9.27
C TRP A 45 6.62 -6.93 -9.16
N ILE A 46 5.31 -6.87 -8.99
CA ILE A 46 4.46 -8.05 -8.84
C ILE A 46 3.60 -8.13 -10.09
N LYS A 47 3.65 -9.28 -10.76
CA LYS A 47 2.74 -9.62 -11.85
C LYS A 47 1.94 -10.83 -11.41
N ILE A 48 0.62 -10.74 -11.51
CA ILE A 48 -0.28 -11.85 -11.17
C ILE A 48 -1.13 -12.23 -12.37
N SER A 49 -1.57 -13.49 -12.39
CA SER A 49 -2.52 -13.98 -13.37
C SER A 49 -3.90 -13.32 -13.17
N GLY A 50 -4.63 -13.11 -14.26
CA GLY A 50 -6.05 -12.71 -14.23
C GLY A 50 -6.95 -13.65 -13.44
N ALA A 51 -6.49 -14.88 -13.12
CA ALA A 51 -7.18 -15.78 -12.20
C ALA A 51 -7.37 -15.22 -10.78
N TYR A 52 -6.64 -14.15 -10.41
CA TYR A 52 -6.76 -13.46 -9.12
C TYR A 52 -7.60 -12.18 -9.18
N ARG A 53 -8.21 -11.88 -10.32
CA ARG A 53 -9.13 -10.74 -10.48
C ARG A 53 -10.21 -10.77 -9.41
N ASN A 54 -10.51 -9.63 -8.80
CA ASN A 54 -11.47 -9.47 -7.70
C ASN A 54 -11.18 -10.29 -6.43
N THR A 55 -9.99 -10.88 -6.30
CA THR A 55 -9.60 -11.66 -5.11
C THR A 55 -8.39 -11.10 -4.39
N GLN A 56 -7.77 -10.05 -4.95
CA GLN A 56 -6.62 -9.40 -4.35
C GLN A 56 -7.07 -8.45 -3.23
N CYS A 57 -6.25 -8.38 -2.18
CA CYS A 57 -6.30 -7.33 -1.16
C CYS A 57 -4.85 -6.97 -0.78
N GLY A 58 -4.69 -5.84 -0.10
CA GLY A 58 -3.38 -5.32 0.27
C GLY A 58 -3.08 -3.96 -0.35
N LEU A 59 -1.85 -3.50 -0.11
CA LEU A 59 -1.38 -2.18 -0.54
C LEU A 59 -1.30 -2.00 -2.06
N CYS A 60 -1.42 -3.07 -2.83
CA CYS A 60 -1.45 -3.04 -4.30
C CYS A 60 -2.87 -3.05 -4.89
N GLY A 61 -3.90 -2.83 -4.08
CA GLY A 61 -5.30 -2.72 -4.53
C GLY A 61 -6.02 -4.06 -4.73
N HIS A 62 -7.17 -4.01 -5.41
CA HIS A 62 -8.13 -5.14 -5.48
C HIS A 62 -8.15 -5.91 -6.79
N TYR A 63 -7.46 -5.40 -7.82
CA TYR A 63 -7.37 -6.01 -9.14
C TYR A 63 -8.74 -6.31 -9.77
N ASP A 64 -9.62 -5.31 -9.77
CA ASP A 64 -11.03 -5.43 -10.18
C ASP A 64 -11.39 -4.75 -11.51
N ASP A 65 -10.39 -4.28 -12.26
CA ASP A 65 -10.54 -3.52 -13.51
C ASP A 65 -11.36 -2.21 -13.35
N ALA A 66 -11.52 -1.71 -12.13
CA ALA A 66 -12.13 -0.40 -11.91
C ALA A 66 -11.34 0.66 -12.70
N THR A 67 -12.05 1.43 -13.53
CA THR A 67 -11.44 2.51 -14.34
C THR A 67 -11.20 3.79 -13.54
N ASN A 68 -11.73 3.82 -12.33
CA ASN A 68 -11.67 4.89 -11.35
C ASN A 68 -11.05 4.33 -10.07
N ASP A 69 -10.40 5.19 -9.27
CA ASP A 69 -9.78 4.79 -8.00
C ASP A 69 -10.84 4.50 -6.90
N GLU A 70 -12.09 4.25 -7.30
CA GLU A 70 -13.20 3.96 -6.42
C GLU A 70 -12.95 2.59 -5.79
N ASN A 71 -12.63 2.62 -4.49
CA ASN A 71 -12.36 1.45 -3.64
C ASN A 71 -10.92 0.93 -3.63
N GLU A 72 -9.92 1.63 -4.18
CA GLU A 72 -8.51 1.21 -4.03
C GLU A 72 -7.98 1.33 -2.59
N MET A 73 -8.72 2.05 -1.73
CA MET A 73 -8.41 2.23 -0.31
C MET A 73 -9.30 1.36 0.61
N ILE A 74 -9.67 0.13 0.21
CA ILE A 74 -10.30 -0.81 1.14
C ILE A 74 -9.24 -1.36 2.10
N MET A 75 -9.50 -1.17 3.39
CA MET A 75 -8.67 -1.61 4.50
C MET A 75 -8.68 -3.14 4.68
N ALA A 76 -7.76 -3.69 5.47
CA ALA A 76 -7.67 -5.13 5.74
C ALA A 76 -8.93 -5.73 6.42
N ASN A 77 -9.75 -4.90 7.06
CA ASN A 77 -11.05 -5.28 7.64
C ASN A 77 -12.21 -5.22 6.63
N ASN A 78 -11.92 -4.98 5.35
CA ASN A 78 -12.87 -4.87 4.24
C ASN A 78 -13.78 -3.63 4.30
N GLU A 79 -13.39 -2.58 5.04
CA GLU A 79 -14.05 -1.28 5.06
C GLU A 79 -13.30 -0.27 4.18
N PHE A 80 -14.05 0.64 3.54
CA PHE A 80 -13.47 1.74 2.77
C PHE A 80 -12.97 2.87 3.69
N THR A 81 -11.86 3.50 3.34
CA THR A 81 -11.41 4.76 3.94
C THR A 81 -10.94 5.74 2.87
N SER A 82 -11.12 7.04 3.09
CA SER A 82 -10.48 8.09 2.30
C SER A 82 -9.12 8.51 2.86
N ASN A 83 -8.73 7.97 4.04
CA ASN A 83 -7.51 8.33 4.72
C ASN A 83 -6.38 7.33 4.40
N LEU A 84 -5.37 7.80 3.66
CA LEU A 84 -4.23 6.99 3.23
C LEU A 84 -3.51 6.29 4.38
N ALA A 85 -3.40 6.92 5.54
CA ALA A 85 -2.70 6.32 6.66
C ALA A 85 -3.53 5.28 7.39
N GLN A 86 -4.86 5.48 7.50
CA GLN A 86 -5.74 4.41 7.97
C GLN A 86 -5.66 3.20 7.04
N PHE A 87 -5.69 3.43 5.72
CA PHE A 87 -5.49 2.38 4.72
C PHE A 87 -4.17 1.65 4.93
N HIS A 88 -3.05 2.36 4.96
CA HIS A 88 -1.72 1.76 5.14
C HIS A 88 -1.57 1.03 6.48
N ARG A 89 -2.05 1.61 7.58
CA ARG A 89 -2.02 1.00 8.92
C ARG A 89 -2.81 -0.30 8.97
N SER A 90 -3.95 -0.36 8.29
CA SER A 90 -4.79 -1.57 8.32
C SER A 90 -4.06 -2.82 7.81
N TYR A 91 -3.07 -2.65 6.92
CA TYR A 91 -2.24 -3.74 6.37
C TYR A 91 -0.89 -3.91 7.08
N SER A 92 -0.60 -3.10 8.11
CA SER A 92 0.61 -3.26 8.90
C SER A 92 0.48 -4.45 9.84
N LEU A 93 1.56 -5.24 9.98
CA LEU A 93 1.57 -6.38 10.91
C LEU A 93 1.72 -5.84 12.33
N SER A 94 0.65 -5.87 13.11
CA SER A 94 0.63 -5.39 14.51
C SER A 94 1.55 -6.15 15.46
N ASN A 95 2.04 -7.33 15.06
CA ASN A 95 2.81 -8.25 15.89
C ASN A 95 4.04 -8.81 15.17
N SER A 96 4.91 -7.97 14.59
CA SER A 96 6.25 -8.46 14.25
C SER A 96 6.94 -8.89 15.57
N HIS A 97 7.01 -10.19 15.79
CA HIS A 97 7.70 -10.81 16.93
C HIS A 97 9.22 -10.58 16.86
N ASP A 98 9.70 -9.93 15.80
CA ASP A 98 11.04 -9.41 15.67
C ASP A 98 11.13 -8.03 16.33
N SER A 99 11.62 -8.02 17.56
CA SER A 99 11.93 -6.81 18.35
C SER A 99 12.95 -5.87 17.69
N TYR A 100 13.49 -6.24 16.52
CA TYR A 100 14.41 -5.45 15.71
C TYR A 100 13.71 -4.67 14.60
N ASP A 101 12.44 -4.98 14.29
CA ASP A 101 11.67 -4.29 13.26
C ASP A 101 11.02 -3.04 13.85
N GLN A 102 11.87 -2.12 14.30
CA GLN A 102 11.47 -0.89 14.96
C GLN A 102 10.59 -0.03 14.03
N MET A 103 10.71 -0.21 12.70
CA MET A 103 10.07 0.56 11.64
C MET A 103 8.57 0.28 11.43
N CYS A 104 7.99 -0.68 12.15
CA CYS A 104 6.56 -1.01 12.05
C CYS A 104 5.78 -0.81 13.36
N ASN A 105 6.32 -0.09 14.35
CA ASN A 105 5.50 0.31 15.49
C ASN A 105 4.55 1.46 15.07
N GLU A 106 3.29 1.39 15.51
CA GLU A 106 2.24 2.34 15.15
C GLU A 106 2.67 3.81 15.40
N GLN A 107 3.43 4.07 16.48
CA GLN A 107 3.87 5.41 16.86
C GLN A 107 4.82 6.06 15.84
N GLN A 108 5.73 5.30 15.23
CA GLN A 108 6.62 5.83 14.20
C GLN A 108 5.87 6.13 12.91
N LEU A 109 4.89 5.29 12.57
CA LEU A 109 4.07 5.47 11.40
C LEU A 109 3.15 6.68 11.54
N ASP A 110 2.57 6.88 12.72
CA ASP A 110 1.77 8.07 13.03
C ASP A 110 2.61 9.33 12.92
N ARG A 111 3.80 9.35 13.50
CA ARG A 111 4.73 10.49 13.37
C ARG A 111 5.05 10.79 11.91
N PHE A 112 5.33 9.77 11.11
CA PHE A 112 5.62 9.94 9.69
C PHE A 112 4.46 10.62 8.96
N TYR A 113 3.22 10.19 9.18
CA TYR A 113 2.06 10.78 8.53
C TYR A 113 1.74 12.19 9.02
N GLU A 114 1.93 12.47 10.31
CA GLU A 114 1.77 13.81 10.88
C GLU A 114 2.80 14.79 10.30
N GLU A 115 4.08 14.39 10.26
CA GLU A 115 5.17 15.19 9.68
C GLU A 115 4.96 15.45 8.18
N ASN A 116 4.26 14.56 7.48
CA ASN A 116 4.03 14.63 6.03
C ASN A 116 2.58 14.92 5.66
N LYS A 117 1.76 15.45 6.58
CA LYS A 117 0.32 15.69 6.36
C LYS A 117 0.01 16.50 5.10
N ASN A 118 0.82 17.52 4.84
CA ASN A 118 0.68 18.42 3.69
C ASN A 118 1.04 17.75 2.35
N LYS A 119 1.82 16.66 2.37
CA LYS A 119 2.24 15.92 1.17
C LYS A 119 1.24 14.85 0.76
N PHE A 120 0.58 14.24 1.75
CA PHE A 120 -0.32 13.10 1.53
C PHE A 120 -1.81 13.48 1.62
N GLY A 121 -2.14 14.77 1.78
CA GLY A 121 -3.53 15.23 1.84
C GLY A 121 -4.26 14.80 3.12
N TYR A 122 -3.53 14.68 4.23
CA TYR A 122 -4.09 14.27 5.52
C TYR A 122 -4.95 15.41 6.08
N SER A 123 -6.24 15.39 5.74
CA SER A 123 -7.25 16.16 6.47
C SER A 123 -7.70 15.30 7.64
N ASN A 124 -7.47 15.78 8.87
CA ASN A 124 -8.15 15.24 10.03
C ASN A 124 -9.64 15.45 9.84
N THR A 125 -10.42 14.37 9.89
CA THR A 125 -11.89 14.37 9.79
C THR A 125 -12.59 15.14 10.92
N GLU A 126 -11.86 15.73 11.87
CA GLU A 126 -12.41 16.65 12.87
C GLU A 126 -12.55 18.09 12.37
N GLU A 127 -11.90 18.48 11.25
CA GLU A 127 -11.95 19.85 10.73
C GLU A 127 -13.04 20.09 9.67
N MET A 128 -13.64 19.03 9.09
CA MET A 128 -14.67 19.18 8.05
C MET A 128 -16.07 19.54 8.58
N ILE A 129 -16.30 19.53 9.90
CA ILE A 129 -17.62 19.89 10.47
C ILE A 129 -17.76 21.41 10.68
N GLU A 130 -16.66 22.18 10.73
CA GLU A 130 -16.75 23.63 10.97
C GLU A 130 -16.81 24.51 9.72
N GLU A 131 -16.34 24.04 8.56
CA GLU A 131 -16.29 24.91 7.36
C GLU A 131 -17.59 24.92 6.55
N GLU A 132 -18.39 23.85 6.55
CA GLU A 132 -19.72 23.87 5.91
C GLU A 132 -20.76 24.70 6.71
N GLY A 133 -20.54 24.90 8.01
CA GLY A 133 -21.43 25.68 8.87
C GLY A 133 -21.23 27.20 8.82
N LYS A 134 -20.08 27.69 8.32
CA LYS A 134 -19.76 29.13 8.30
C LYS A 134 -20.08 29.82 6.97
N GLY A 135 -20.30 29.05 5.90
CA GLY A 135 -20.64 29.57 4.56
C GLY A 135 -22.11 30.00 4.35
N MET A 136 -23.04 29.66 5.26
CA MET A 136 -24.47 29.99 5.11
C MET A 136 -24.95 31.22 5.91
N MET A 137 -24.09 31.89 6.69
CA MET A 137 -24.51 33.02 7.54
C MET A 137 -23.96 34.41 7.16
N GLU A 138 -23.12 34.53 6.12
CA GLU A 138 -22.63 35.83 5.64
C GLU A 138 -23.07 36.13 4.22
N GLY A 139 -24.35 36.46 4.04
CA GLY A 139 -24.86 36.75 2.70
C GLY A 139 -26.28 37.31 2.64
N ASN A 140 -26.73 38.10 3.62
CA ASN A 140 -27.97 38.86 3.41
C ASN A 140 -28.08 40.12 4.27
N LYS A 141 -27.20 41.10 4.02
CA LYS A 141 -27.44 42.50 4.39
C LYS A 141 -26.93 43.41 3.28
N ASN A 142 -27.85 43.81 2.40
CA ASN A 142 -27.95 45.11 1.70
C ASN A 142 -28.25 44.95 0.20
N LYS A 143 -29.54 45.07 -0.14
CA LYS A 143 -29.94 45.91 -1.27
C LYS A 143 -31.37 46.42 -1.08
N LYS A 144 -31.47 47.62 -0.49
CA LYS A 144 -32.53 48.58 -0.85
C LYS A 144 -32.14 49.15 -2.21
N ILE A 145 -33.04 49.05 -3.18
CA ILE A 145 -33.67 50.13 -3.98
C ILE A 145 -34.88 49.49 -4.63
#